data_AF-A0A0S7END6-F1
#
_entry.id   AF-A0A0S7END6-F1
#
_cell.length_a   1.000
_cell.length_b   1.000
_cell.length_c   1.000
_cell.angle_alpha   90.00
_cell.angle_beta   90.00
_cell.angle_gamma   90.00
#
_symmetry.space_group_name_H-M   'P 1'
#
loop_
_entity.id
_entity.type
_entity.pdbx_description
1 polymer ?
#
loop_
_entity_poly.entity_id
_entity_poly.type
_entity_poly.pdbx_seq_one_letter_code
_entity_poly.pdbx_strand_id
1 'polypeptide(L)'
;DGDIKALTTLCDLADRELVVIIGWAKHIPGFSTLSLADQMSLLQSAWMEILVLSIVFRSLPCEDEIVYAEDYVVDEEQARISGLLDLHVAILPLVRRYKKLRMEKEEFVTLKAIALANSGKIQSFQP
;
A
#
# COMPACT_ATOMS: atom_id res chain seq x y z
N ASP A 1 13.89 4.13 21.54
CA ASP A 1 14.20 5.35 20.75
C ASP A 1 14.13 5.08 19.24
N GLY A 2 14.66 3.95 18.75
CA GLY A 2 14.53 3.52 17.35
C GLY A 2 13.08 3.30 16.89
N ASP A 3 12.27 2.57 17.66
CA ASP A 3 10.88 2.24 17.27
C ASP A 3 9.98 3.47 17.12
N ILE A 4 10.17 4.49 17.96
CA ILE A 4 9.38 5.73 17.88
C ILE A 4 9.73 6.50 16.59
N LYS A 5 11.01 6.54 16.21
CA LYS A 5 11.46 7.15 14.94
C LYS A 5 10.95 6.36 13.73
N ALA A 6 10.93 5.04 13.82
CA ALA A 6 10.36 4.14 12.81
C ALA A 6 8.89 4.44 12.55
N LEU A 7 8.10 4.44 13.62
CA LEU A 7 6.67 4.70 13.57
C LEU A 7 6.38 6.10 13.05
N THR A 8 7.14 7.11 13.48
CA THR A 8 6.97 8.48 12.98
C THR A 8 7.24 8.54 11.46
N THR A 9 8.32 7.91 10.99
CA THR A 9 8.66 7.87 9.56
C THR A 9 7.59 7.14 8.75
N LEU A 10 7.08 6.02 9.25
CA LEU A 10 5.99 5.28 8.60
C LEU A 10 4.68 6.06 8.58
N CYS A 11 4.35 6.78 9.66
CA CYS A 11 3.17 7.65 9.70
C CYS A 11 3.27 8.77 8.67
N ASP A 12 4.42 9.46 8.63
CA ASP A 12 4.66 10.53 7.65
C ASP A 12 4.56 10.02 6.20
N LEU A 13 5.07 8.81 5.96
CA LEU A 13 4.95 8.17 4.65
C LEU A 13 3.50 7.78 4.33
N ALA A 14 2.80 7.16 5.28
CA ALA A 14 1.41 6.76 5.11
C ALA A 14 0.53 7.97 4.80
N ASP A 15 0.75 9.10 5.48
CA ASP A 15 0.02 10.36 5.24
C ASP A 15 0.25 10.88 3.81
N ARG A 16 1.49 10.88 3.33
CA ARG A 16 1.81 11.28 1.93
C ARG A 16 1.16 10.35 0.92
N GLU A 17 1.26 9.04 1.13
CA GLU A 17 0.69 8.04 0.23
C GLU A 17 -0.84 8.05 0.24
N LEU A 18 -1.46 8.33 1.39
CA LEU A 18 -2.90 8.50 1.49
C LEU A 18 -3.40 9.64 0.59
N VAL A 19 -2.68 10.77 0.56
CA VAL A 19 -3.02 11.89 -0.35
C VAL A 19 -2.95 11.45 -1.81
N VAL A 20 -1.93 10.67 -2.19
CA VAL A 20 -1.79 10.11 -3.54
C VAL A 20 -2.91 9.14 -3.87
N ILE A 21 -3.29 8.26 -2.93
CA ILE A 21 -4.39 7.29 -3.09
C ILE A 21 -5.73 8.02 -3.29
N ILE A 22 -6.00 9.05 -2.48
CA ILE A 22 -7.22 9.87 -2.61
C ILE A 22 -7.24 10.58 -3.97
N GLY A 23 -6.12 11.16 -4.38
CA GLY A 23 -5.97 11.81 -5.69
C GLY A 23 -6.23 10.84 -6.84
N TRP A 24 -5.67 9.64 -6.77
CA TRP A 24 -5.88 8.59 -7.76
C TRP A 24 -7.33 8.09 -7.77
N ALA A 25 -7.95 7.85 -6.62
CA ALA A 25 -9.31 7.31 -6.53
C ALA A 25 -10.35 8.22 -7.20
N LYS A 26 -10.15 9.54 -7.13
CA LYS A 26 -11.00 10.52 -7.83
C LYS A 26 -10.98 10.40 -9.35
N HIS A 27 -9.97 9.76 -9.93
CA HIS A 27 -9.88 9.53 -11.38
C HIS A 27 -10.51 8.20 -11.81
N ILE A 28 -10.99 7.37 -10.88
CA ILE A 28 -11.64 6.10 -11.20
C ILE A 28 -13.06 6.36 -11.69
N PRO A 29 -13.44 5.83 -12.87
CA PRO A 29 -14.80 5.96 -13.38
C PRO A 29 -15.84 5.49 -12.36
N GLY A 30 -16.83 6.35 -12.07
CA GLY A 30 -17.90 6.08 -11.11
C GLY A 30 -17.58 6.43 -9.66
N PHE A 31 -16.31 6.54 -9.25
CA PHE A 31 -15.97 6.83 -7.84
C PHE A 31 -16.52 8.18 -7.36
N SER A 32 -16.34 9.24 -8.16
CA SER A 32 -16.86 10.58 -7.82
C SER A 32 -18.38 10.71 -7.87
N THR A 33 -19.09 9.70 -8.40
CA THR A 33 -20.58 9.69 -8.40
C THR A 33 -21.16 9.09 -7.12
N LEU A 34 -20.33 8.43 -6.31
CA LEU A 34 -20.72 7.90 -5.00
C LEU A 34 -20.95 9.03 -3.99
N SER A 35 -21.71 8.75 -2.94
CA SER A 35 -21.85 9.68 -1.82
C SER A 35 -20.50 9.90 -1.13
N LEU A 36 -20.30 11.06 -0.49
CA LEU A 36 -19.06 11.32 0.26
C LEU A 36 -18.82 10.27 1.35
N ALA A 37 -19.90 9.79 1.99
CA ALA A 37 -19.82 8.74 3.00
C ALA A 37 -19.27 7.43 2.41
N ASP A 38 -19.77 7.02 1.24
CA ASP A 38 -19.31 5.81 0.56
C ASP A 38 -17.87 5.96 0.06
N GLN A 39 -17.50 7.11 -0.50
CA GLN A 39 -16.12 7.39 -0.92
C GLN A 39 -15.15 7.25 0.26
N MET A 40 -15.49 7.84 1.41
CA MET A 40 -14.69 7.76 2.62
C MET A 40 -14.62 6.33 3.16
N SER A 41 -15.75 5.61 3.19
CA SER A 41 -15.81 4.22 3.65
C SER A 41 -14.92 3.30 2.80
N LEU A 42 -15.01 3.39 1.47
CA LEU A 42 -14.20 2.59 0.55
C LEU A 42 -12.70 2.86 0.71
N LEU A 43 -12.32 4.13 0.87
CA LEU A 43 -10.93 4.53 1.09
C LEU A 43 -10.43 4.03 2.44
N GLN A 44 -11.20 4.19 3.51
CA GLN A 44 -10.85 3.75 4.87
C GLN A 44 -10.63 2.24 4.96
N SER A 45 -11.34 1.44 4.17
CA SER A 45 -11.18 -0.01 4.15
C SER A 45 -10.09 -0.48 3.18
N ALA A 46 -9.80 0.23 2.10
CA ALA A 46 -8.84 -0.21 1.07
C ALA A 46 -7.44 0.40 1.17
N TRP A 47 -7.27 1.55 1.84
CA TRP A 47 -6.04 2.35 1.72
C TRP A 47 -4.76 1.57 2.08
N MET A 48 -4.82 0.72 3.11
CA MET A 48 -3.65 -0.04 3.56
C MET A 48 -3.27 -1.12 2.54
N GLU A 49 -4.26 -1.82 1.96
CA GLU A 49 -4.00 -2.79 0.89
C GLU A 49 -3.41 -2.10 -0.34
N ILE A 50 -3.94 -0.93 -0.72
CA ILE A 50 -3.43 -0.14 -1.84
C ILE A 50 -2.01 0.38 -1.57
N LEU A 51 -1.72 0.78 -0.33
CA LEU A 51 -0.39 1.21 0.09
C LEU A 51 0.62 0.07 -0.04
N VAL A 52 0.31 -1.11 0.51
CA VAL A 52 1.17 -2.29 0.42
C VAL A 52 1.37 -2.71 -1.04
N LEU A 53 0.31 -2.74 -1.85
CA LEU A 53 0.44 -3.02 -3.29
C LEU A 53 1.38 -2.03 -3.98
N SER A 54 1.31 -0.75 -3.63
CA SER A 54 2.16 0.30 -4.21
C SER A 54 3.63 0.14 -3.80
N ILE A 55 3.90 -0.19 -2.54
CA ILE A 55 5.24 -0.53 -2.04
C ILE A 55 5.78 -1.78 -2.76
N VAL A 56 4.97 -2.83 -2.86
CA VAL A 56 5.35 -4.08 -3.53
C VAL A 56 5.71 -3.83 -4.99
N PHE A 57 4.86 -3.09 -5.71
CA PHE A 57 5.09 -2.77 -7.12
C PHE A 57 6.36 -1.93 -7.33
N ARG A 58 6.59 -0.91 -6.49
CA ARG A 58 7.83 -0.11 -6.53
C ARG A 58 9.08 -0.94 -6.27
N SER A 59 8.98 -1.98 -5.46
CA SER A 59 10.11 -2.81 -5.05
C SER A 59 10.44 -3.94 -6.04
N LEU A 60 9.62 -4.18 -7.08
CA LEU A 60 9.85 -5.24 -8.07
C LEU A 60 11.23 -5.19 -8.78
N PRO A 61 11.80 -4.01 -9.07
CA PRO A 61 13.15 -3.91 -9.67
C PRO A 61 14.28 -4.29 -8.71
N CYS A 62 14.02 -4.30 -7.39
CA CYS A 62 15.00 -4.63 -6.37
C CYS A 62 15.08 -6.17 -6.15
N GLU A 63 16.15 -6.63 -5.49
CA GLU A 63 16.28 -8.04 -5.10
C GLU A 63 15.76 -8.30 -3.69
N ASP A 64 16.40 -7.72 -2.67
CA ASP A 64 16.07 -7.92 -1.26
C ASP A 64 15.89 -6.59 -0.50
N GLU A 65 15.45 -5.56 -1.23
CA GLU A 65 15.18 -4.23 -0.69
C GLU A 65 13.71 -3.86 -0.89
N ILE A 66 13.18 -3.05 0.03
CA ILE A 66 11.82 -2.53 -0.03
C ILE A 66 11.86 -1.02 -0.24
N VAL A 67 11.17 -0.56 -1.28
CA VAL A 67 11.03 0.84 -1.67
C VAL A 67 9.74 1.39 -1.07
N TYR A 68 9.81 1.86 0.18
CA TYR A 68 8.65 2.44 0.84
C TYR A 68 8.27 3.80 0.26
N ALA A 69 9.24 4.59 -0.19
CA ALA A 69 9.05 5.88 -0.87
C ALA A 69 10.12 6.07 -1.97
N GLU A 70 9.98 7.11 -2.80
CA GLU A 70 10.97 7.44 -3.84
C GLU A 70 12.38 7.68 -3.28
N ASP A 71 12.47 8.23 -2.06
CA ASP A 71 13.70 8.55 -1.34
C ASP A 71 13.96 7.63 -0.13
N TYR A 72 13.16 6.58 0.05
CA TYR A 72 13.25 5.70 1.22
C TYR A 72 13.22 4.23 0.80
N VAL A 73 14.43 3.69 0.62
CA VAL A 73 14.73 2.29 0.30
C VAL A 73 15.40 1.66 1.51
N VAL A 74 14.95 0.45 1.87
CA VAL A 74 15.38 -0.21 3.10
C VAL A 74 15.67 -1.69 2.82
N ASP A 75 16.91 -2.09 3.06
CA ASP A 75 17.33 -3.50 3.13
C ASP A 75 17.00 -4.15 4.49
N GLU A 76 17.26 -5.45 4.65
CA GLU A 76 16.96 -6.18 5.89
C GLU A 76 17.73 -5.61 7.11
N GLU A 77 18.99 -5.20 6.93
CA GLU A 77 19.84 -4.67 7.99
C GLU A 77 19.34 -3.30 8.46
N GLN A 78 19.05 -2.43 7.51
CA GLN A 78 18.44 -1.12 7.72
C GLN A 78 17.07 -1.26 8.39
N ALA A 79 16.27 -2.25 7.99
CA ALA A 79 15.00 -2.55 8.64
C ALA A 79 15.20 -2.95 10.10
N ARG A 80 16.19 -3.79 10.39
CA ARG A 80 16.52 -4.22 11.76
C ARG A 80 16.93 -3.06 12.65
N ILE A 81 17.86 -2.22 12.22
CA ILE A 81 18.34 -1.07 13.02
C ILE A 81 17.27 0.02 13.16
N SER A 82 16.34 0.10 12.20
CA SER A 82 15.27 1.09 12.19
C SER A 82 13.97 0.59 12.81
N GLY A 83 13.91 -0.62 13.39
CA GLY A 83 12.68 -1.15 13.99
C GLY A 83 11.57 -1.52 12.99
N LEU A 84 11.91 -1.73 11.72
CA LEU A 84 11.00 -2.07 10.63
C LEU A 84 11.09 -3.55 10.20
N LEU A 85 11.83 -4.38 10.94
CA LEU A 85 12.11 -5.75 10.53
C LEU A 85 10.85 -6.58 10.30
N ASP A 86 9.86 -6.50 11.19
CA ASP A 86 8.60 -7.24 11.05
C ASP A 86 7.84 -6.87 9.78
N LEU A 87 7.83 -5.57 9.44
CA LEU A 87 7.22 -5.05 8.22
C LEU A 87 7.98 -5.52 6.99
N HIS A 88 9.31 -5.49 7.05
CA HIS A 88 10.17 -5.96 5.97
C HIS A 88 9.94 -7.45 5.68
N VAL A 89 9.92 -8.28 6.72
CA VAL A 89 9.66 -9.74 6.63
C VAL A 89 8.24 -10.03 6.12
N ALA A 90 7.26 -9.18 6.44
CA ALA A 90 5.89 -9.34 5.94
C ALA A 90 5.74 -8.98 4.45
N ILE A 91 6.41 -7.92 3.98
CA ILE A 91 6.26 -7.39 2.61
C ILE A 91 7.17 -8.11 1.61
N LEU A 92 8.41 -8.45 1.98
CA LEU A 92 9.38 -9.04 1.05
C LEU A 92 8.87 -10.32 0.34
N PRO A 93 8.16 -11.26 0.99
CA PRO A 93 7.55 -12.40 0.30
C PRO A 93 6.53 -12.01 -0.77
N LEU A 94 5.80 -10.90 -0.58
CA LEU A 94 4.87 -10.38 -1.58
C LEU A 94 5.63 -9.83 -2.79
N VAL A 95 6.71 -9.08 -2.57
CA VAL A 95 7.59 -8.60 -3.66
C VAL A 95 8.10 -9.77 -4.49
N ARG A 96 8.67 -10.80 -3.85
CA ARG A 96 9.17 -12.00 -4.52
C ARG A 96 8.08 -12.72 -5.31
N ARG A 97 6.88 -12.83 -4.74
CA ARG A 97 5.71 -13.45 -5.41
C ARG A 97 5.30 -12.66 -6.66
N TYR A 98 5.17 -11.35 -6.54
CA TYR A 98 4.72 -10.48 -7.64
C TYR A 98 5.80 -10.36 -8.74
N LYS A 99 7.08 -10.38 -8.36
CA LYS A 99 8.22 -10.47 -9.28
C LYS A 99 8.18 -11.77 -10.10
N LYS A 100 7.89 -12.92 -9.44
CA LYS A 100 7.71 -14.21 -10.12
C LYS A 100 6.52 -14.22 -11.07
N LEU A 101 5.45 -13.50 -10.75
CA LEU A 101 4.28 -13.32 -11.62
C LEU A 101 4.55 -12.38 -12.80
N ARG A 102 5.69 -11.68 -12.81
CA ARG A 102 6.06 -10.68 -13.81
C ARG A 102 5.01 -9.58 -13.95
N MET A 103 4.54 -9.09 -12.80
CA MET A 103 3.47 -8.10 -12.75
C MET A 103 3.78 -6.88 -13.63
N GLU A 104 2.83 -6.55 -14.51
CA GLU A 104 2.89 -5.37 -15.35
C GLU A 104 2.13 -4.19 -14.71
N LYS A 105 2.36 -2.98 -15.24
CA LYS A 105 1.76 -1.75 -14.70
C LYS A 105 0.23 -1.79 -14.81
N GLU A 106 -0.28 -2.34 -15.90
CA GLU A 106 -1.69 -2.48 -16.22
C GLU A 106 -2.39 -3.39 -15.21
N GLU A 107 -1.75 -4.52 -14.87
CA GLU A 107 -2.24 -5.47 -13.86
C GLU A 107 -2.23 -4.84 -12.46
N PHE A 108 -1.17 -4.12 -12.11
CA PHE A 108 -1.07 -3.38 -10.86
C PHE A 108 -2.19 -2.33 -10.70
N VAL A 109 -2.41 -1.49 -11.71
CA VAL A 109 -3.47 -0.46 -11.67
C VAL A 109 -4.85 -1.12 -11.57
N THR A 110 -5.05 -2.24 -12.28
CA THR A 110 -6.29 -3.02 -12.22
C THR A 110 -6.51 -3.61 -10.83
N LEU A 111 -5.49 -4.20 -10.21
CA LEU A 111 -5.56 -4.74 -8.85
C LEU A 111 -5.85 -3.66 -7.82
N LYS A 112 -5.27 -2.46 -7.94
CA LYS A 112 -5.62 -1.33 -7.07
C LYS A 112 -7.10 -0.97 -7.18
N ALA A 113 -7.64 -0.92 -8.40
CA ALA A 113 -9.05 -0.63 -8.62
C ALA A 113 -9.96 -1.72 -8.03
N ILE A 114 -9.57 -3.00 -8.15
CA ILE A 114 -10.27 -4.13 -7.54
C ILE A 114 -10.23 -4.02 -6.01
N ALA A 115 -9.08 -3.73 -5.40
CA ALA A 115 -8.94 -3.55 -3.96
C ALA A 115 -9.88 -2.44 -3.44
N LEU A 116 -9.92 -1.30 -4.13
CA LEU A 116 -10.83 -0.21 -3.78
C LEU A 116 -12.31 -0.59 -3.94
N ALA A 117 -12.67 -1.36 -4.97
CA ALA A 117 -14.06 -1.75 -5.22
C ALA A 117 -14.54 -2.90 -4.32
N ASN A 118 -13.63 -3.76 -3.87
CA ASN A 118 -13.95 -4.93 -3.05
C ASN A 118 -14.08 -4.59 -1.56
N SER A 119 -13.58 -3.42 -1.15
CA SER A 119 -13.45 -3.01 0.25
C SER A 119 -14.79 -2.67 0.95
N GLY A 120 -15.90 -2.64 0.21
CA GLY A 120 -17.25 -2.42 0.72
C GLY A 120 -18.04 -3.68 1.12
N LYS A 121 -17.53 -4.90 0.89
CA LYS A 121 -18.31 -6.15 1.11
C LYS A 121 -18.07 -6.87 2.45
N ILE A 122 -17.06 -6.47 3.23
CA ILE A 122 -16.68 -7.20 4.46
C ILE A 122 -17.44 -6.71 5.70
N GLN A 123 -18.11 -5.55 5.66
CA GLN A 123 -18.90 -5.05 6.81
C GLN A 123 -20.40 -5.39 6.78
N SER A 124 -20.92 -6.04 5.73
CA SER A 124 -22.35 -6.38 5.63
C SER A 124 -22.72 -7.78 6.13
N PHE A 125 -21.83 -8.48 6.83
CA PHE A 125 -22.16 -9.71 7.57
C PHE A 125 -22.18 -9.42 9.07
N GLN A 126 -23.26 -8.81 9.54
CA GLN A 126 -23.71 -9.03 10.91
C GLN A 126 -24.95 -9.93 10.86
N PRO A 127 -25.00 -11.03 11.65
CA PRO A 127 -26.18 -11.89 11.77
C PRO A 127 -27.35 -11.20 12.47
#